data_AF-A0A7V2NHW2-F1
#
_entry.id   AF-A0A7V2NHW2-F1
#
_cell.length_a   1.000
_cell.length_b   1.000
_cell.length_c   1.000
_cell.angle_alpha   90.00
_cell.angle_beta   90.00
_cell.angle_gamma   90.00
#
_symmetry.space_group_name_H-M   'P 1'
#
loop_
_entity.id
_entity.type
_entity.pdbx_description
1 polymer ?
#
loop_
_entity_poly.entity_id
_entity_poly.type
_entity_poly.pdbx_seq_one_letter_code
_entity_poly.pdbx_strand_id
1 'polypeptide(L)' 'FFFKQWGGWGADGKRRAKKANGRKLAGRTWDEMPETAAYL' A
#
# COMPACT_ATOMS: atom_id res chain seq x y z
N PHE A 1 -6.71 5.74 7.31
CA PHE A 1 -7.02 4.30 7.35
C PHE A 1 -5.70 3.55 7.15
N PHE A 2 -5.56 2.29 7.58
CA PHE A 2 -4.35 1.49 7.33
C PHE A 2 -4.69 0.48 6.23
N PHE A 3 -3.96 0.50 5.13
CA PHE A 3 -4.28 -0.20 3.92
C PHE A 3 -3.76 -1.56 4.27
N LYS A 4 -4.67 -2.51 4.28
CA LYS A 4 -4.34 -3.88 4.60
C LYS A 4 -3.41 -4.36 3.49
N GLN A 5 -2.12 -4.19 3.70
CA GLN A 5 -1.09 -4.81 2.89
C GLN A 5 -1.41 -6.30 2.92
N TRP A 6 -1.40 -6.95 1.76
CA TRP A 6 -1.84 -8.31 1.48
C TRP A 6 -0.98 -9.39 2.18
N GLY A 7 -0.33 -9.04 3.29
CA GLY A 7 0.66 -9.82 3.98
C GLY A 7 1.84 -10.10 3.06
N GLY A 8 2.09 -11.40 2.85
CA GLY A 8 3.17 -11.87 2.00
C GLY A 8 2.88 -11.81 0.50
N TRP A 9 1.68 -11.49 0.02
CA TRP A 9 1.38 -11.51 -1.40
C TRP A 9 1.51 -10.13 -2.05
N GLY A 10 2.21 -10.06 -3.19
CA GLY A 10 2.30 -8.86 -4.02
C GLY A 10 1.11 -8.73 -4.97
N ALA A 11 0.93 -7.54 -5.56
CA ALA A 11 -0.11 -7.30 -6.57
C ALA A 11 0.07 -8.11 -7.86
N ASP A 12 1.25 -8.69 -8.06
CA ASP A 12 1.57 -9.63 -9.13
C ASP A 12 1.25 -11.09 -8.75
N GLY A 13 0.60 -11.33 -7.61
CA GLY A 13 0.25 -12.66 -7.12
C GLY A 13 1.46 -13.47 -6.66
N LYS A 14 2.62 -12.85 -6.41
CA LYS A 14 3.82 -13.55 -5.92
C LYS A 14 4.02 -13.36 -4.42
N ARG A 15 4.41 -14.44 -3.73
CA ARG A 15 4.70 -14.39 -2.29
C ARG A 15 6.13 -13.87 -2.03
N ARG A 16 6.25 -12.84 -1.20
CA ARG A 16 7.50 -12.22 -0.74
C ARG A 16 7.37 -11.75 0.71
N ALA A 17 8.46 -11.27 1.29
CA ALA A 17 8.40 -10.57 2.57
C ALA A 17 7.55 -9.31 2.46
N LYS A 18 6.80 -8.98 3.52
CA LYS A 18 5.91 -7.81 3.60
C LYS A 18 6.58 -6.51 3.14
N LYS A 19 7.84 -6.29 3.55
CA LYS A 19 8.66 -5.11 3.19
C LYS A 19 8.93 -4.99 1.67
N ALA A 20 8.99 -6.12 0.96
CA ALA A 20 9.24 -6.15 -0.48
C ALA A 20 7.96 -5.95 -1.31
N ASN A 21 6.78 -6.17 -0.72
CA ASN A 21 5.51 -5.93 -1.38
C ASN A 21 5.18 -4.45 -1.24
N GLY A 22 5.47 -3.68 -2.29
CA GLY A 22 5.22 -2.23 -2.32
C GLY A 22 3.74 -1.86 -2.21
N ARG A 23 3.46 -0.58 -2.45
CA ARG A 23 2.15 0.08 -2.28
C ARG A 23 1.31 0.16 -3.56
N LYS A 24 1.71 -0.56 -4.62
CA LYS A 24 0.97 -0.62 -5.90
C LYS A 24 0.05 -1.83 -5.93
N LEU A 25 -1.22 -1.62 -6.26
CA LEU A 25 -2.23 -2.65 -6.45
C LEU A 25 -3.14 -2.28 -7.63
N ALA A 26 -3.36 -3.20 -8.56
CA ALA A 26 -4.23 -3.01 -9.72
C ALA A 26 -3.93 -1.70 -10.50
N GLY A 27 -2.65 -1.41 -10.72
CA GLY A 27 -2.21 -0.19 -11.40
C GLY A 27 -2.28 1.11 -10.58
N ARG A 28 -2.84 1.07 -9.37
CA ARG A 28 -2.96 2.23 -8.48
C ARG A 28 -1.94 2.18 -7.35
N THR A 29 -1.37 3.32 -6.98
CA THR A 29 -0.59 3.47 -5.74
C THR A 29 -1.53 3.87 -4.61
N TRP A 30 -1.45 3.16 -3.48
CA TRP A 30 -2.24 3.43 -2.30
C TRP A 30 -1.37 4.13 -1.26
N ASP A 31 -1.51 5.46 -1.20
CA ASP A 31 -0.86 6.31 -0.22
C ASP A 31 -1.91 6.77 0.77
N GLU A 32 -1.74 6.36 2.03
CA GLU A 32 -2.73 6.63 3.09
C GLU A 32 -2.34 7.77 4.01
N MET A 33 -1.26 8.48 3.70
CA MET A 33 -1.06 9.74 4.38
C MET A 33 -2.25 10.61 3.99
N PRO A 34 -3.03 11.13 4.97
CA PRO A 34 -4.03 12.12 4.64
C PRO A 34 -3.31 13.23 3.87
N GLU A 35 -3.90 13.69 2.77
CA GLU A 35 -3.54 14.99 2.23
C GLU A 35 -3.58 15.91 3.43
N THR A 36 -2.43 16.49 3.79
CA THR A 36 -2.28 17.36 4.94
C THR A 36 -3.50 18.25 4.99
N ALA A 37 -4.43 17.98 5.91
CA ALA A 37 -5.49 18.91 6.21
C ALA A 37 -4.73 20.16 6.59
N ALA A 38 -4.78 21.17 5.72
CA ALA A 38 -4.11 22.43 5.96
C ALA A 38 -4.61 22.86 7.34
N TYR A 39 -3.72 22.76 8.34
CA TYR A 39 -4.02 23.22 9.69
C TYR A 39 -4.13 24.74 9.56
N LEU A 40 -5.36 25.22 9.45
CA LEU A 40 -5.77 26.57 9.82
C LEU A 40 -6.19 26.55 11.29
#